data_AF-A0A1Y2QEQ3-F1
#
_entry.id   AF-A0A1Y2QEQ3-F1
#
_cell.length_a   1.000
_cell.length_b   1.000
_cell.length_c   1.000
_cell.angle_alpha   90.00
_cell.angle_beta   90.00
_cell.angle_gamma   90.00
#
_symmetry.space_group_name_H-M   'P 1'
#
loop_
_entity.id
_entity.type
_entity.pdbx_description
1 polymer ?
#
loop_
_entity_poly.entity_id
_entity_poly.type
_entity_poly.pdbx_seq_one_letter_code
_entity_poly.pdbx_strand_id
1 'polypeptide(L)'
;MAMSVGGGGEDAPMSDINTTPLVDVMLVLLIIFLITVPVVIQTVKLELPKVQFEPTTTKPENVSLSVTANGGKCEVFWGMTPVTSRELVDKAVEKLKKEIDKQGGINAAGLELPEVHIRGDVNTPYRCIGGTIFAMQMAGFVKVGFISEPPAGSATVRL
;
A
#
# COMPACT_ATOMS: atom_id res chain seq x y z
N MET A 1 96.38 -6.45 -44.94
CA MET A 1 95.13 -7.23 -45.04
C MET A 1 94.70 -7.64 -43.64
N ALA A 2 93.75 -6.92 -43.06
CA ALA A 2 92.94 -7.34 -41.91
C ALA A 2 91.91 -6.23 -41.64
N MET A 3 90.63 -6.49 -41.86
CA MET A 3 89.53 -5.73 -41.27
C MET A 3 88.42 -6.70 -40.88
N SER A 4 88.15 -6.74 -39.58
CA SER A 4 87.04 -7.42 -38.92
C SER A 4 85.91 -6.41 -38.74
N VAL A 5 84.70 -6.75 -39.16
CA VAL A 5 83.43 -6.08 -38.85
C VAL A 5 82.34 -7.14 -39.07
N GLY A 6 81.49 -7.54 -38.12
CA GLY A 6 80.99 -6.84 -36.94
C GLY A 6 79.52 -6.47 -37.16
N GLY A 7 78.62 -7.40 -36.82
CA GLY A 7 77.21 -7.22 -36.43
C GLY A 7 76.30 -6.28 -37.23
N GLY A 8 75.31 -6.85 -37.92
CA GLY A 8 74.11 -6.14 -38.37
C GLY A 8 72.86 -6.84 -37.84
N GLY A 9 72.19 -6.21 -36.87
CA GLY A 9 71.09 -6.77 -36.08
C GLY A 9 69.76 -6.90 -36.82
N GLU A 10 69.03 -7.96 -36.46
CA GLU A 10 67.61 -8.14 -36.72
C GLU A 10 66.82 -7.59 -35.51
N ASP A 11 66.39 -6.33 -35.57
CA ASP A 11 65.46 -5.75 -34.60
C ASP A 11 64.09 -5.56 -35.25
N ALA A 12 63.26 -6.60 -35.21
CA ALA A 12 61.81 -6.47 -35.36
C ALA A 12 61.20 -6.30 -33.94
N PRO A 13 60.55 -5.18 -33.61
CA PRO A 13 59.96 -5.01 -32.29
C PRO A 13 58.74 -5.94 -32.16
N MET A 14 58.88 -7.02 -31.40
CA MET A 14 57.73 -7.82 -30.93
C MET A 14 57.00 -7.02 -29.85
N SER A 15 55.90 -6.37 -30.23
CA SER A 15 54.92 -5.85 -29.29
C SER A 15 54.07 -7.01 -28.78
N ASP A 16 54.60 -7.79 -27.85
CA ASP A 16 53.79 -8.75 -27.10
C ASP A 16 52.82 -7.96 -26.22
N ILE A 17 51.52 -8.03 -26.51
CA ILE A 17 50.51 -7.35 -25.71
C ILE A 17 50.48 -8.10 -24.37
N ASN A 18 50.88 -7.45 -23.29
CA ASN A 18 50.72 -7.98 -21.94
C ASN A 18 49.22 -8.21 -21.69
N THR A 19 48.78 -9.46 -21.82
CA THR A 19 47.39 -9.91 -21.61
C THR A 19 47.07 -10.07 -20.13
N THR A 20 48.09 -10.22 -19.28
CA THR A 20 47.97 -10.35 -17.82
C THR A 20 47.29 -9.15 -17.15
N PRO A 21 47.66 -7.88 -17.44
CA PRO A 21 46.91 -6.72 -16.94
C PRO A 21 45.49 -6.60 -17.51
N LEU A 22 45.27 -7.04 -18.75
CA LEU A 22 43.97 -6.90 -19.42
C LEU A 22 42.93 -7.83 -18.80
N VAL A 23 43.33 -9.08 -18.49
CA VAL A 23 42.46 -10.07 -17.84
C VAL A 23 42.08 -9.62 -16.41
N ASP A 24 42.99 -9.00 -15.68
CA ASP A 24 42.74 -8.50 -14.31
C ASP A 24 41.67 -7.39 -14.31
N VAL A 25 41.79 -6.42 -15.21
CA VAL A 25 40.78 -5.34 -15.35
C VAL A 25 39.41 -5.92 -15.72
N MET A 26 39.35 -6.92 -16.60
CA MET A 26 38.09 -7.58 -16.96
C MET A 26 37.47 -8.32 -15.77
N LEU A 27 38.29 -9.01 -14.97
CA LEU A 27 37.82 -9.76 -13.80
C LEU A 27 37.31 -8.83 -12.71
N VAL A 28 37.98 -7.69 -12.47
CA VAL A 28 37.51 -6.65 -11.54
C VAL A 28 36.13 -6.11 -11.95
N LEU A 29 35.91 -5.87 -13.24
CA LEU A 29 34.59 -5.42 -13.73
C LEU A 29 33.50 -6.48 -13.51
N LEU A 30 33.80 -7.77 -13.70
CA LEU A 30 32.85 -8.86 -13.43
C LEU A 30 32.48 -8.94 -11.95
N ILE A 31 33.45 -8.77 -11.05
CA ILE A 31 33.20 -8.74 -9.60
C ILE A 31 32.28 -7.56 -9.24
N ILE A 32 32.52 -6.38 -9.80
CA ILE A 32 31.67 -5.19 -9.58
C ILE A 32 30.22 -5.44 -10.04
N PHE A 33 30.03 -6.06 -11.21
CA PHE A 33 28.68 -6.43 -11.67
C PHE A 33 28.02 -7.49 -10.77
N LEU A 34 28.78 -8.46 -10.27
CA LEU A 34 28.25 -9.51 -9.39
C LEU A 34 27.78 -8.97 -8.04
N ILE A 35 28.50 -8.02 -7.44
CA ILE A 35 28.16 -7.47 -6.11
C ILE A 35 27.05 -6.41 -6.14
N THR A 36 26.76 -5.79 -7.29
CA THR A 36 25.76 -4.71 -7.40
C THR A 36 24.34 -5.24 -7.66
N VAL A 37 24.20 -6.46 -8.19
CA VAL A 37 22.90 -7.11 -8.46
C VAL A 37 22.02 -7.37 -7.22
N PRO A 38 22.52 -7.82 -6.05
CA PRO A 38 21.64 -8.28 -4.97
C PRO A 38 21.00 -7.18 -4.10
N VAL A 39 21.13 -5.89 -4.43
CA VAL A 39 20.92 -4.82 -3.43
C VAL A 39 19.46 -4.42 -3.18
N VAL A 40 18.45 -4.78 -3.99
CA VAL A 40 17.09 -4.25 -3.74
C VAL A 40 15.97 -5.25 -4.02
N ILE A 41 15.73 -6.18 -3.09
CA ILE A 41 14.38 -6.73 -2.91
C ILE A 41 14.05 -6.77 -1.42
N GLN A 42 13.54 -5.65 -0.89
CA GLN A 42 12.95 -5.62 0.45
C GLN A 42 11.53 -6.21 0.37
N THR A 43 11.40 -7.53 0.41
CA THR A 43 10.10 -8.17 0.62
C THR A 43 9.78 -8.18 2.11
N VAL A 44 8.79 -7.38 2.52
CA VAL A 44 8.23 -7.51 3.87
C VAL A 44 7.35 -8.76 3.86
N LYS A 45 7.77 -9.80 4.59
CA LYS A 45 6.93 -11.00 4.79
C LYS A 45 5.75 -10.60 5.69
N LEU A 46 4.58 -10.42 5.09
CA LEU A 46 3.33 -10.14 5.80
C LEU A 46 2.56 -11.43 6.01
N GLU A 47 2.28 -11.77 7.26
CA GLU A 47 1.33 -12.83 7.59
C GLU A 47 -0.05 -12.20 7.76
N LEU A 48 -0.95 -12.49 6.82
CA LEU A 48 -2.33 -12.00 6.88
C LEU A 48 -3.13 -12.85 7.89
N PRO A 49 -3.88 -12.22 8.82
CA PRO A 49 -4.75 -12.95 9.72
C PRO A 49 -5.84 -13.67 8.93
N LYS A 50 -6.09 -14.93 9.29
CA LYS A 50 -7.22 -15.70 8.75
C LYS A 50 -8.50 -15.25 9.46
N VAL A 51 -9.25 -14.35 8.85
CA VAL A 51 -10.53 -13.87 9.37
C VAL A 51 -11.66 -14.84 9.03
N GLN A 52 -12.45 -15.22 10.04
CA GLN A 52 -13.71 -15.92 9.86
C GLN A 52 -14.78 -14.88 9.52
N PHE A 53 -15.64 -15.18 8.55
CA PHE A 53 -16.72 -14.28 8.15
C PHE A 53 -17.85 -14.33 9.18
N GLU A 54 -17.87 -13.37 10.10
CA GLU A 54 -19.01 -13.17 11.00
C GLU A 54 -20.02 -12.21 10.34
N PRO A 55 -21.32 -12.56 10.31
CA PRO A 55 -22.33 -11.66 9.78
C PRO A 55 -22.44 -10.42 10.68
N THR A 56 -22.05 -9.26 10.15
CA THR A 56 -22.17 -7.99 10.85
C THR A 56 -23.65 -7.61 11.00
N THR A 57 -24.11 -7.45 12.24
CA THR A 57 -25.42 -6.85 12.51
C THR A 57 -25.32 -5.33 12.44
N THR A 58 -25.79 -4.73 11.35
CA THR A 58 -25.90 -3.27 11.23
C THR A 58 -27.07 -2.78 12.09
N LYS A 59 -26.79 -2.03 13.15
CA LYS A 59 -27.83 -1.34 13.91
C LYS A 59 -28.29 -0.10 13.14
N PRO A 60 -29.55 0.35 13.30
CA PRO A 60 -30.08 1.53 12.58
C PRO A 60 -29.40 2.85 12.98
N GLU A 61 -28.71 2.88 14.12
CA GLU A 61 -27.88 4.01 14.57
C GLU A 61 -26.54 4.10 13.81
N ASN A 62 -26.13 3.03 13.13
CA ASN A 62 -24.86 2.97 12.42
C ASN A 62 -24.91 3.74 11.09
N VAL A 63 -23.77 4.32 10.72
CA VAL A 63 -23.62 5.04 9.47
C VAL A 63 -23.01 4.10 8.43
N SER A 64 -23.73 3.81 7.35
CA SER A 64 -23.19 3.06 6.22
C SER A 64 -22.62 4.01 5.17
N LEU A 65 -21.31 3.93 4.94
CA LEU A 65 -20.62 4.62 3.87
C LEU A 65 -20.18 3.63 2.80
N SER A 66 -20.38 3.98 1.54
CA SER A 66 -19.82 3.26 0.40
C SER A 66 -18.79 4.15 -0.28
N VAL A 67 -17.59 3.62 -0.52
CA VAL A 67 -16.49 4.35 -1.14
C VAL A 67 -16.12 3.64 -2.44
N THR A 68 -16.11 4.41 -3.53
CA THR A 68 -15.68 3.95 -4.84
C THR A 68 -14.68 4.93 -5.44
N ALA A 69 -13.89 4.47 -6.41
CA ALA A 69 -12.99 5.32 -7.15
C ALA A 69 -13.28 5.20 -8.64
N ASN A 70 -13.69 6.30 -9.26
CA ASN A 70 -13.89 6.39 -10.69
C ASN A 70 -12.89 7.37 -11.31
N GLY A 71 -12.08 6.90 -12.25
CA GLY A 71 -11.11 7.74 -12.97
C GLY A 71 -10.09 8.46 -12.06
N GLY A 72 -9.75 7.89 -10.90
CA GLY A 72 -8.82 8.49 -9.93
C GLY A 72 -9.42 9.52 -8.98
N LYS A 73 -10.74 9.80 -9.09
CA LYS A 73 -11.49 10.60 -8.12
C LYS A 73 -12.13 9.67 -7.09
N CYS A 74 -12.05 10.07 -5.82
CA CYS A 74 -12.70 9.36 -4.73
C CYS A 74 -14.15 9.82 -4.64
N GLU A 75 -15.09 8.90 -4.77
CA GLU A 75 -16.53 9.15 -4.61
C GLU A 75 -17.00 8.44 -3.34
N VAL A 76 -17.64 9.20 -2.45
CA VAL A 76 -18.18 8.69 -1.18
C VAL A 76 -19.69 8.81 -1.24
N PHE A 77 -20.37 7.75 -0.84
CA PHE A 77 -21.81 7.65 -0.76
C PHE A 77 -22.21 7.42 0.68
N TRP A 78 -23.14 8.24 1.17
CA TRP A 78 -23.83 8.01 2.42
C TRP A 78 -25.12 7.23 2.12
N GLY A 79 -25.13 5.94 2.39
CA GLY A 79 -26.20 5.05 1.92
C GLY A 79 -26.28 5.03 0.39
N MET A 80 -27.25 5.76 -0.19
CA MET A 80 -27.45 5.88 -1.64
C MET A 80 -27.14 7.28 -2.18
N THR A 81 -26.78 8.23 -1.32
CA THR A 81 -26.61 9.63 -1.71
C THR A 81 -25.12 9.95 -1.87
N PRO A 82 -24.67 10.46 -3.03
CA PRO A 82 -23.29 10.93 -3.17
C PRO A 82 -23.06 12.14 -2.26
N VAL A 83 -21.92 12.17 -1.58
CA VAL A 83 -21.52 13.26 -0.68
C VAL A 83 -20.08 13.67 -0.94
N THR A 84 -19.83 14.97 -0.93
CA THR A 84 -18.46 15.48 -0.99
C THR A 84 -17.78 15.41 0.38
N SER A 85 -16.44 15.49 0.42
CA SER A 85 -15.70 15.37 1.68
C SER A 85 -16.08 16.40 2.74
N ARG A 86 -16.51 17.62 2.36
CA ARG A 86 -16.99 18.64 3.30
C ARG A 86 -18.38 18.29 3.83
N GLU A 87 -19.32 18.04 2.92
CA GLU A 87 -20.70 17.68 3.29
C GLU A 87 -20.75 16.41 4.14
N LEU A 88 -19.84 15.47 3.89
CA LEU A 88 -19.69 14.26 4.67
C LEU A 88 -19.41 14.56 6.14
N VAL A 89 -18.51 15.50 6.45
CA VAL A 89 -18.18 15.90 7.83
C VAL A 89 -19.38 16.60 8.47
N ASP A 90 -20.00 17.55 7.77
CA ASP A 90 -21.13 18.32 8.30
C ASP A 90 -22.32 17.39 8.65
N LYS A 91 -22.68 16.49 7.73
CA LYS A 91 -23.74 15.49 7.94
C LYS A 91 -23.39 14.49 9.04
N ALA A 92 -22.13 14.07 9.12
CA ALA A 92 -21.66 13.18 10.16
C ALA A 92 -21.80 13.80 11.55
N VAL A 93 -21.37 15.05 11.71
CA VAL A 93 -21.51 15.78 12.98
C VAL A 93 -22.97 15.96 13.35
N GLU A 94 -23.83 16.34 12.40
CA GLU A 94 -25.26 16.52 12.67
C GLU A 94 -25.94 15.19 13.08
N LYS A 95 -25.58 14.09 12.41
CA LYS A 95 -26.10 12.75 12.74
C LYS A 95 -25.60 12.27 14.09
N LEU A 96 -24.32 12.46 14.40
CA LEU A 96 -23.75 12.08 15.68
C LEU A 96 -24.41 12.84 16.83
N LYS A 97 -24.59 14.16 16.68
CA LYS A 97 -25.30 14.98 17.67
C LYS A 97 -26.73 14.49 17.91
N LYS A 98 -27.50 14.26 16.84
CA LYS A 98 -28.88 13.75 16.94
C LYS A 98 -28.96 12.40 17.65
N GLU A 99 -27.99 11.53 17.45
CA GLU A 99 -27.97 10.22 18.10
C GLU A 99 -27.57 10.32 19.58
N ILE A 100 -26.59 11.16 19.90
CA ILE A 100 -26.21 11.45 21.29
C ILE A 100 -27.37 12.12 22.05
N ASP A 101 -28.09 13.06 21.42
CA ASP A 101 -29.25 13.74 22.00
C ASP A 101 -30.40 12.76 22.27
N LYS A 102 -30.64 11.80 21.36
CA LYS A 102 -31.64 10.74 21.55
C LYS A 102 -31.30 9.78 22.70
N GLN A 103 -30.01 9.51 22.90
CA GLN A 103 -29.54 8.60 23.95
C GLN A 103 -29.38 9.28 25.33
N GLY A 104 -29.77 10.56 25.47
CA GLY A 104 -29.80 11.26 26.76
C GLY A 104 -28.54 12.10 27.07
N GLY A 105 -27.75 12.43 26.05
CA GLY A 105 -26.59 13.31 26.16
C GLY A 105 -25.30 12.60 26.59
N ILE A 106 -24.19 13.35 26.63
CA ILE A 106 -22.82 12.83 26.85
C ILE A 106 -22.66 12.05 28.17
N ASN A 107 -23.57 12.25 29.13
CA ASN A 107 -23.51 11.68 30.49
C ASN A 107 -24.45 10.48 30.73
N ALA A 108 -25.12 9.96 29.69
CA ALA A 108 -26.01 8.81 29.85
C ALA A 108 -25.22 7.52 30.13
N ALA A 109 -25.53 6.83 31.22
CA ALA A 109 -24.95 5.55 31.58
C ALA A 109 -25.44 4.46 30.60
N GLY A 110 -24.66 4.20 29.55
CA GLY A 110 -25.00 3.24 28.50
C GLY A 110 -24.97 3.80 27.07
N LEU A 111 -24.31 4.95 26.84
CA LEU A 111 -24.18 5.55 25.52
C LEU A 111 -23.51 4.57 24.53
N GLU A 112 -24.31 3.96 23.66
CA GLU A 112 -23.80 3.18 22.54
C GLU A 112 -23.46 4.14 21.42
N LEU A 113 -22.19 4.56 21.39
CA LEU A 113 -21.68 5.42 20.33
C LEU A 113 -21.92 4.75 18.97
N PRO A 114 -22.56 5.44 18.02
CA PRO A 114 -22.80 4.88 16.70
C PRO A 114 -21.47 4.59 16.03
N GLU A 115 -21.40 3.47 15.33
CA GLU A 115 -20.23 3.06 14.57
C GLU A 115 -20.42 3.37 13.08
N VAL A 116 -19.30 3.68 12.43
CA VAL A 116 -19.28 3.87 10.97
C VAL A 116 -18.93 2.55 10.33
N HIS A 117 -19.77 2.08 9.42
CA HIS A 117 -19.51 0.93 8.58
C HIS A 117 -19.08 1.40 7.18
N ILE A 118 -17.85 1.10 6.81
CA ILE A 118 -17.28 1.47 5.50
C ILE A 118 -17.29 0.24 4.59
N ARG A 119 -17.93 0.39 3.44
CA ARG A 119 -17.90 -0.54 2.31
C ARG A 119 -17.02 0.08 1.23
N GLY A 120 -15.92 -0.58 0.89
CA GLY A 120 -15.04 -0.15 -0.19
C GLY A 120 -15.23 -1.04 -1.42
N ASP A 121 -15.27 -0.44 -2.61
CA ASP A 121 -15.12 -1.22 -3.85
C ASP A 121 -13.70 -1.79 -3.95
N VAL A 122 -13.57 -2.96 -4.56
CA VAL A 122 -12.31 -3.72 -4.69
C VAL A 122 -11.23 -2.90 -5.40
N ASN A 123 -11.60 -2.04 -6.34
CA ASN A 123 -10.64 -1.24 -7.13
C ASN A 123 -10.33 0.12 -6.51
N THR A 124 -10.87 0.41 -5.33
CA THR A 124 -10.69 1.71 -4.68
C THR A 124 -9.30 1.83 -4.06
N PRO A 125 -8.50 2.84 -4.44
CA PRO A 125 -7.22 3.08 -3.79
C PRO A 125 -7.41 3.37 -2.29
N TYR A 126 -6.52 2.81 -1.46
CA TYR A 126 -6.58 2.99 -0.01
C TYR A 126 -6.60 4.48 0.40
N ARG A 127 -5.97 5.37 -0.36
CA ARG A 127 -6.02 6.83 -0.15
C ARG A 127 -7.46 7.36 -0.02
N CYS A 128 -8.39 6.85 -0.82
CA CYS A 128 -9.79 7.24 -0.76
C CYS A 128 -10.45 6.75 0.54
N ILE A 129 -10.25 5.48 0.88
CA ILE A 129 -10.77 4.86 2.11
C ILE A 129 -10.21 5.57 3.35
N GLY A 130 -8.90 5.80 3.39
CA GLY A 130 -8.22 6.53 4.47
C GLY A 130 -8.72 7.96 4.63
N GLY A 131 -8.99 8.66 3.52
CA GLY A 131 -9.60 9.98 3.54
C GLY A 131 -11.00 9.98 4.17
N THR A 132 -11.82 8.97 3.86
CA THR A 132 -13.15 8.80 4.46
C THR A 132 -13.07 8.48 5.96
N ILE A 133 -12.15 7.61 6.37
CA ILE A 133 -11.90 7.30 7.79
C ILE A 133 -11.54 8.59 8.54
N PHE A 134 -10.60 9.37 8.00
CA PHE A 134 -10.17 10.62 8.61
C PHE A 134 -11.33 11.62 8.73
N ALA A 135 -12.17 11.75 7.70
CA ALA A 135 -13.35 12.61 7.75
C ALA A 135 -14.34 12.20 8.85
N MET A 136 -14.56 10.90 9.04
CA MET A 136 -15.44 10.38 10.09
C MET A 136 -14.86 10.54 11.49
N GLN A 137 -13.55 10.36 11.65
CA GLN A 137 -12.87 10.61 12.92
C GLN A 137 -12.91 12.09 13.30
N MET A 138 -12.72 13.00 12.34
CA MET A 138 -12.90 14.44 12.56
C MET A 138 -14.33 14.79 12.97
N ALA A 139 -15.32 14.05 12.47
CA ALA A 139 -16.72 14.23 12.87
C ALA A 139 -17.06 13.65 14.26
N GLY A 140 -16.13 12.94 14.91
CA GLY A 140 -16.29 12.42 16.28
C GLY A 140 -16.65 10.94 16.38
N PHE A 141 -16.67 10.19 15.27
CA PHE A 141 -16.91 8.75 15.30
C PHE A 141 -15.65 7.99 15.75
N VAL A 142 -15.75 7.28 16.87
CA VAL A 142 -14.63 6.54 17.47
C VAL A 142 -14.49 5.13 16.89
N LYS A 143 -15.63 4.49 16.59
CA LYS A 143 -15.68 3.12 16.08
C LYS A 143 -15.88 3.12 14.57
N VAL A 144 -14.92 2.53 13.86
CA VAL A 144 -14.98 2.32 12.40
C VAL A 144 -14.89 0.82 12.14
N GLY A 145 -15.94 0.26 11.54
CA GLY A 145 -16.02 -1.11 11.07
C GLY A 145 -15.94 -1.16 9.55
N PHE A 146 -15.39 -2.25 9.03
CA PHE A 146 -15.39 -2.54 7.60
C PHE A 146 -16.37 -3.66 7.31
N ILE A 147 -17.15 -3.53 6.24
CA ILE A 147 -18.00 -4.60 5.75
C ILE A 147 -17.40 -5.10 4.44
N SER A 148 -17.02 -6.36 4.42
CA SER A 148 -16.56 -7.07 3.23
C SER A 148 -17.67 -8.00 2.73
N GLU A 149 -17.92 -8.00 1.42
CA GLU A 149 -18.76 -9.02 0.79
C GLU A 149 -17.86 -10.15 0.29
N PRO A 150 -18.05 -11.39 0.77
CA PRO A 150 -17.28 -12.53 0.31
C PRO A 150 -17.68 -12.89 -1.14
N PRO A 151 -16.75 -13.38 -1.97
CA PRO A 151 -17.06 -13.83 -3.32
C PRO A 151 -18.11 -14.95 -3.29
N ALA A 152 -19.06 -14.88 -4.23
CA ALA A 152 -20.15 -15.85 -4.36
C ALA A 152 -19.60 -17.28 -4.48
N GLY A 153 -19.99 -18.16 -3.55
CA GLY A 153 -19.53 -19.56 -3.51
C GLY A 153 -18.43 -19.86 -2.48
N SER A 154 -17.93 -18.87 -1.73
CA SER A 154 -17.11 -19.14 -0.55
C SER A 154 -18.00 -19.63 0.60
N ALA A 155 -18.07 -20.94 0.79
CA ALA A 155 -18.76 -21.53 1.92
C ALA A 155 -18.09 -21.07 3.22
N THR A 156 -18.89 -20.64 4.19
CA THR A 156 -18.46 -20.49 5.58
C THR A 156 -18.01 -21.85 6.07
N VAL A 157 -16.70 -22.11 6.08
CA VAL A 157 -16.14 -23.31 6.70
C VAL A 157 -16.34 -23.14 8.21
N ARG A 158 -17.47 -23.65 8.70
CA ARG A 158 -17.71 -23.82 10.13
C ARG A 158 -16.77 -24.92 10.62
N LEU A 159 -15.86 -24.57 11.52
CA LEU A 159 -15.11 -25.53 12.32
C LEU A 159 -16.04 -26.18 13.36
#